data_AF-A0A2G9YIE0-F1
#
_entry.id   AF-A0A2G9YIE0-F1
#
_cell.length_a   1.000
_cell.length_b   1.000
_cell.length_c   1.000
_cell.angle_alpha   90.00
_cell.angle_beta   90.00
_cell.angle_gamma   90.00
#
_symmetry.space_group_name_H-M   'P 1'
#
loop_
_entity.id
_entity.type
_entity.pdbx_description
1 polymer ?
#
loop_
_entity_poly.entity_id
_entity_poly.type
_entity_poly.pdbx_seq_one_letter_code
_entity_poly.pdbx_strand_id
1 'polypeptide(L)'
;QMIAGIENDSLEAIFKLQSKGPGRFSGAFSSVSKELLHPEASQLKRPQDYTNGESLNIRPVQLLNKTVQLSHPKVGRNDPCPCGKIDSRTGKPLKYKKCCGK
;
A
#
# COMPACT_ATOMS: atom_id res chain seq x y z
N GLN A 1 -56.52 -17.34 8.17
CA GLN A 1 -56.12 -17.45 6.75
C GLN A 1 -54.85 -16.68 6.42
N MET A 2 -54.62 -15.49 6.98
CA MET A 2 -53.42 -14.67 6.72
C MET A 2 -52.08 -15.38 7.05
N ILE A 3 -51.99 -16.07 8.19
CA ILE A 3 -50.76 -16.73 8.64
C ILE A 3 -50.31 -17.84 7.66
N ALA A 4 -51.25 -18.68 7.22
CA ALA A 4 -50.98 -19.75 6.25
C ALA A 4 -50.51 -19.20 4.89
N GLY A 5 -50.99 -18.02 4.48
CA GLY A 5 -50.51 -17.35 3.28
C GLY A 5 -49.06 -16.90 3.41
N ILE A 6 -48.70 -16.30 4.54
CA ILE A 6 -47.31 -15.86 4.83
C ILE A 6 -46.35 -17.04 4.84
N GLU A 7 -46.77 -18.18 5.40
CA GLU A 7 -45.97 -19.40 5.43
C GLU A 7 -45.69 -19.94 4.01
N ASN A 8 -46.73 -20.00 3.16
CA ASN A 8 -46.58 -20.47 1.80
C ASN A 8 -45.67 -19.57 0.95
N ASP A 9 -45.84 -18.24 1.07
CA ASP A 9 -45.02 -17.26 0.34
C ASP A 9 -43.54 -17.31 0.79
N SER A 10 -43.32 -17.53 2.09
CA SER A 10 -41.98 -17.67 2.65
C SER A 10 -41.28 -18.93 2.13
N LEU A 11 -42.00 -20.06 2.06
CA LEU A 11 -41.46 -21.30 1.51
C LEU A 11 -41.10 -21.13 0.04
N GLU A 12 -42.00 -20.54 -0.75
CA GLU A 12 -41.77 -20.28 -2.17
C GLU A 12 -40.52 -19.39 -2.38
N ALA A 13 -40.37 -18.34 -1.58
CA ALA A 13 -39.22 -17.44 -1.66
C ALA A 13 -37.89 -18.15 -1.32
N ILE A 14 -37.87 -18.98 -0.28
CA ILE A 14 -36.68 -19.74 0.13
C ILE A 14 -36.25 -20.72 -0.97
N PHE A 15 -37.21 -21.46 -1.54
CA PHE A 15 -36.91 -22.44 -2.60
C PHE A 15 -36.47 -21.78 -3.92
N LYS A 16 -36.97 -20.58 -4.23
CA LYS A 16 -36.59 -19.83 -5.43
C LYS A 16 -35.34 -18.97 -5.27
N LEU A 17 -34.82 -18.84 -4.05
CA LEU A 17 -33.63 -18.03 -3.78
C LEU A 17 -32.39 -18.70 -4.42
N GLN A 18 -31.93 -18.14 -5.53
CA GLN A 18 -30.68 -18.57 -6.16
C GLN A 18 -29.53 -17.67 -5.69
N SER A 19 -28.47 -18.26 -5.14
CA SER A 19 -27.25 -17.52 -4.85
C SER A 19 -26.56 -17.15 -6.16
N LYS A 20 -26.52 -15.85 -6.46
CA LYS A 20 -25.64 -15.35 -7.52
C LYS A 20 -24.23 -15.41 -6.96
N GLY A 21 -23.44 -16.39 -7.42
CA GLY A 21 -22.04 -16.55 -7.03
C GLY A 21 -21.27 -15.22 -7.16
N PRO A 22 -20.12 -15.06 -6.48
CA PRO A 22 -19.38 -13.80 -6.52
C PRO A 22 -19.09 -13.47 -7.98
N GLY A 23 -19.76 -12.42 -8.48
CA GLY A 23 -19.45 -11.89 -9.79
C GLY A 23 -17.96 -11.60 -9.80
N ARG A 24 -17.23 -12.18 -10.76
CA ARG A 24 -15.79 -11.93 -10.91
C ARG A 24 -15.65 -10.41 -11.04
N PHE A 25 -15.22 -9.75 -9.97
CA PHE A 25 -14.97 -8.32 -9.99
C PHE A 25 -13.74 -8.11 -10.88
N SER A 26 -13.96 -7.82 -12.16
CA SER A 26 -12.91 -7.46 -13.10
C SER A 26 -12.50 -6.01 -12.84
N GLY A 27 -11.93 -5.76 -11.66
CA GLY A 27 -11.16 -4.54 -11.42
C GLY A 27 -9.79 -4.68 -12.07
N ALA A 28 -9.14 -3.56 -12.38
CA ALA A 28 -7.77 -3.52 -12.92
C ALA A 28 -6.69 -4.16 -12.01
N PHE A 29 -7.09 -4.66 -10.83
CA PHE A 29 -6.26 -5.33 -9.84
C PHE A 29 -6.69 -6.78 -9.57
N SER A 30 -7.40 -7.45 -10.49
CA SER A 30 -7.62 -8.89 -10.34
C SER A 30 -6.27 -9.60 -10.35
N SER A 31 -5.83 -10.03 -9.18
CA SER A 31 -4.53 -10.64 -8.91
C SER A 31 -4.39 -11.97 -9.64
N VAL A 32 -4.16 -11.92 -10.95
CA VAL A 32 -3.42 -12.97 -11.62
C VAL A 32 -2.06 -12.93 -10.95
N SER A 33 -1.77 -13.97 -10.15
CA SER A 33 -0.46 -14.22 -9.57
C SER A 33 0.54 -14.40 -10.70
N LYS A 34 1.00 -13.29 -11.28
CA LYS A 34 2.18 -13.29 -12.11
C LYS A 34 3.35 -13.53 -11.18
N GLU A 35 4.09 -14.58 -11.46
CA GLU A 35 5.40 -14.80 -10.87
C GLU A 35 6.26 -13.60 -11.28
N LEU A 36 6.42 -12.63 -10.37
CA LEU A 36 7.24 -11.44 -10.57
C LEU A 36 8.71 -11.82 -10.39
N LEU A 37 9.19 -12.71 -11.26
CA LEU A 37 10.60 -13.06 -11.34
C LEU A 37 11.33 -11.91 -12.03
N HIS A 38 11.86 -10.99 -11.22
CA HIS A 38 12.78 -9.98 -11.72
C HIS A 38 14.16 -10.64 -11.91
N PRO A 39 14.69 -10.73 -13.14
CA PRO A 39 15.97 -11.40 -13.41
C PRO A 39 17.16 -10.73 -12.70
N GLU A 40 17.00 -9.48 -12.26
CA GLU A 40 18.03 -8.74 -11.52
C GLU A 40 18.11 -9.13 -10.04
N ALA A 41 17.06 -9.75 -9.46
CA ALA A 41 17.05 -10.18 -8.06
C ALA A 41 18.06 -11.31 -7.77
N SER A 42 18.47 -12.07 -8.78
CA SER A 42 19.49 -13.13 -8.64
C SER A 42 20.92 -12.61 -8.47
N GLN A 43 21.18 -11.32 -8.71
CA GLN A 43 22.53 -10.75 -8.66
C GLN A 43 22.91 -10.19 -7.29
N LEU A 44 21.97 -10.15 -6.34
CA LEU A 44 22.26 -9.67 -4.99
C LEU A 44 23.07 -10.72 -4.20
N LYS A 45 24.40 -10.63 -4.26
CA LYS A 45 25.28 -11.45 -3.43
C LYS A 45 25.09 -11.06 -1.96
N ARG A 46 24.44 -11.94 -1.19
CA ARG A 46 24.38 -11.84 0.27
C ARG A 46 25.82 -11.85 0.83
N PRO A 47 26.23 -10.88 1.66
CA PRO A 47 27.52 -10.94 2.33
C PRO A 47 27.59 -12.22 3.18
N GLN A 48 28.63 -13.01 2.97
CA GLN A 48 28.93 -14.17 3.80
C GLN A 48 29.73 -13.67 5.00
N ASP A 49 29.06 -13.51 6.14
CA ASP A 49 29.75 -13.28 7.40
C ASP A 49 30.24 -14.61 8.00
N TYR A 50 31.40 -14.51 8.63
CA TYR A 50 32.31 -15.58 8.98
C TYR A 50 31.84 -16.45 10.17
N THR A 51 32.34 -17.69 10.15
CA THR A 51 32.58 -18.66 11.25
C THR A 51 31.41 -19.40 11.92
N ASN A 52 31.39 -20.71 11.62
CA ASN A 52 31.26 -21.87 12.52
C ASN A 52 30.21 -21.84 13.66
N GLY A 53 29.13 -22.59 13.43
CA GLY A 53 28.62 -23.58 14.38
C GLY A 53 27.82 -23.08 15.58
N GLU A 54 26.51 -22.89 15.41
CA GLU A 54 25.45 -23.51 16.23
C GLU A 54 24.09 -23.07 15.68
N SER A 55 23.24 -24.05 15.35
CA SER A 55 21.88 -23.82 14.83
C SER A 55 21.00 -23.17 15.89
N LEU A 56 20.96 -21.83 15.89
CA LEU A 56 19.94 -21.08 16.61
C LEU A 56 18.74 -20.84 15.68
N ASN A 57 17.62 -21.39 16.10
CA ASN A 57 16.28 -21.22 15.55
C ASN A 57 16.03 -19.73 15.23
N ILE A 58 16.07 -19.37 13.94
CA ILE A 58 15.93 -18.00 13.47
C ILE A 58 14.46 -17.59 13.64
N ARG A 59 14.12 -17.09 14.83
CA ARG A 59 12.96 -16.22 14.99
C ARG A 59 13.15 -15.05 14.03
N PRO A 60 12.16 -14.63 13.23
CA PRO A 60 12.32 -13.46 12.39
C PRO A 60 12.59 -12.29 13.32
N VAL A 61 13.83 -11.78 13.27
CA VAL A 61 14.17 -10.51 13.88
C VAL A 61 13.22 -9.52 13.24
N GLN A 62 12.24 -9.07 14.02
CA GLN A 62 11.41 -7.95 13.64
C GLN A 62 12.38 -6.79 13.46
N LEU A 63 12.81 -6.56 12.21
CA LEU A 63 13.60 -5.42 11.86
C LEU A 63 12.69 -4.24 12.21
N LEU A 64 13.00 -3.61 13.34
CA LEU A 64 12.29 -2.45 13.83
C LEU A 64 12.40 -1.43 12.70
N ASN A 65 11.30 -1.24 11.97
CA ASN A 65 11.16 -0.24 10.92
C ASN A 65 11.28 1.14 11.59
N LYS A 66 12.51 1.51 11.96
CA LYS A 66 12.79 2.81 12.55
C LYS A 66 12.66 3.80 11.41
N THR A 67 11.50 4.43 11.33
CA THR A 67 11.25 5.53 10.40
C THR A 67 12.35 6.56 10.60
N VAL A 68 13.13 6.82 9.56
CA VAL A 68 14.13 7.87 9.56
C VAL A 68 13.40 9.19 9.77
N GLN A 69 13.50 9.73 10.98
CA GLN A 69 13.00 11.07 11.27
C GLN A 69 13.99 12.06 10.68
N LEU A 70 13.51 12.89 9.74
CA LEU A 70 14.32 13.99 9.24
C LEU A 70 14.56 14.99 10.38
N SER A 71 15.76 15.54 10.45
CA SER A 71 16.10 16.63 11.38
C SER A 71 15.33 17.92 11.08
N HIS A 72 14.78 18.03 9.88
CA HIS A 72 14.05 19.21 9.41
C HIS A 72 12.59 18.84 9.10
N PRO A 73 11.65 19.78 9.30
CA PRO A 73 10.25 19.56 8.98
C PRO A 73 10.08 19.25 7.50
N LYS A 74 9.16 18.34 7.18
CA LYS A 74 8.78 18.05 5.80
C LYS A 74 8.10 19.29 5.22
N VAL A 75 8.76 19.93 4.26
CA VAL A 75 8.21 21.11 3.58
C VAL A 75 7.12 20.69 2.60
N GLY A 76 5.95 21.30 2.70
CA GLY A 76 4.85 21.09 1.78
C GLY A 76 5.16 21.68 0.40
N ARG A 77 4.55 21.11 -0.65
CA ARG A 77 4.80 21.49 -2.04
C ARG A 77 4.54 22.98 -2.33
N ASN A 78 3.61 23.60 -1.62
CA ASN A 78 3.25 25.02 -1.77
C ASN A 78 3.89 25.93 -0.72
N ASP A 79 4.60 25.39 0.26
CA ASP A 79 5.19 26.16 1.35
C ASP A 79 6.40 26.97 0.84
N PRO A 80 6.81 28.02 1.57
CA PRO A 80 8.05 28.73 1.29
C PRO A 80 9.23 27.78 1.17
N CYS A 81 10.05 27.95 0.13
CA CYS A 81 11.23 27.13 -0.06
C CYS A 81 12.22 27.33 1.11
N PRO A 82 12.76 26.25 1.71
CA PRO A 82 13.76 26.36 2.78
C PRO A 82 15.07 27.00 2.31
N CYS A 83 15.27 27.11 1.00
CA CYS A 83 16.39 27.84 0.38
C CYS A 83 16.30 29.37 0.49
N GLY A 84 15.17 29.92 0.96
CA GLY A 84 14.99 31.36 1.19
C GLY A 84 14.87 32.22 -0.07
N LYS A 85 14.77 31.63 -1.28
CA LYS A 85 14.63 32.41 -2.51
C LYS A 85 13.32 33.19 -2.55
N ILE A 86 13.40 34.42 -3.05
CA ILE A 86 12.27 35.34 -3.21
C ILE A 86 11.90 35.41 -4.70
N ASP A 87 10.61 35.46 -4.98
CA ASP A 87 10.11 35.70 -6.34
C ASP A 87 10.37 37.15 -6.75
N SER A 88 11.17 37.35 -7.80
CA SER A 88 11.54 38.67 -8.33
C SER A 88 10.35 39.52 -8.79
N ARG A 89 9.19 38.89 -9.06
CA ARG A 89 7.99 39.61 -9.53
C ARG A 89 7.10 40.07 -8.39
N THR A 90 6.97 39.27 -7.34
CA THR A 90 5.98 39.48 -6.27
C THR A 90 6.62 39.86 -4.94
N GLY A 91 7.94 39.74 -4.80
CA GLY A 91 8.66 40.02 -3.54
C GLY A 91 8.37 39.02 -2.42
N LYS A 92 7.63 37.94 -2.70
CA LYS A 92 7.23 36.92 -1.72
C LYS A 92 8.17 35.70 -1.78
N PRO A 93 8.29 34.92 -0.69
CA PRO A 93 9.05 33.68 -0.70
C PRO A 93 8.55 32.72 -1.79
N LEU A 94 9.50 32.16 -2.54
CA LEU A 94 9.18 31.28 -3.66
C LEU A 94 8.67 29.94 -3.12
N LYS A 95 7.51 29.47 -3.63
CA LYS A 95 6.93 28.17 -3.25
C LYS A 95 7.90 27.03 -3.58
N TYR A 96 7.99 26.00 -2.73
CA TYR A 96 8.92 24.88 -2.89
C TYR A 96 8.86 24.25 -4.30
N LYS A 97 7.65 23.99 -4.83
CA LYS A 97 7.43 23.45 -6.18
C LYS A 97 7.93 24.29 -7.35
N LYS A 98 8.21 25.57 -7.12
CA LYS A 98 8.74 26.50 -8.14
C LYS A 98 10.23 26.78 -7.93
N CYS A 99 10.84 26.20 -6.89
CA CYS A 99 12.24 26.39 -6.52
C CYS A 99 13.01 25.05 -6.49
N CYS A 100 13.30 24.51 -5.30
CA CYS A 100 14.08 23.29 -5.13
C CYS A 100 13.31 22.00 -5.39
N GLY A 101 11.97 22.03 -5.36
CA GLY A 101 11.11 20.89 -5.66
C GLY A 101 10.62 20.85 -7.11
N LYS A 102 11.43 21.35 -8.05
CA LYS A 102 11.19 21.20 -9.49
C LYS A 102 11.53 19.79 -9.94
#